data_AF-F3FU24-F1
#
_entry.id   AF-F3FU24-F1
#
_cell.length_a   1.000
_cell.length_b   1.000
_cell.length_c   1.000
_cell.angle_alpha   90.00
_cell.angle_beta   90.00
_cell.angle_gamma   90.00
#
_symmetry.space_group_name_H-M   'P 1'
#
loop_
_entity.id
_entity.type
_entity.pdbx_description
1 polymer ?
#
loop_
_entity_poly.entity_id
_entity_poly.type
_entity_poly.pdbx_seq_one_letter_code
_entity_poly.pdbx_strand_id
1 'polypeptide(L)'
;GGLGEERPQRYSRAMLETLALIAYRQPITRGEIEDVRGVAVNSHIVKTLLEREWIRVVGYRDVPGKPAMFATTKGFLDHFNLKSLDELPPLADLREMETEPVLDFEEAPVPAHLQALADASLDPDAEPEAPRDETSFRSLLVELDSMEQGLKTDFDDLLRAEPEPEDGKGDDEV
;
A
#
# COMPACT_ATOMS: atom_id res chain seq x y z
N GLY A 1 -31.58 -14.97 -9.72
CA GLY A 1 -30.37 -14.87 -8.88
C GLY A 1 -29.34 -14.13 -9.68
N GLY A 2 -28.90 -12.96 -9.21
CA GLY A 2 -27.79 -12.26 -9.84
C GLY A 2 -26.54 -13.12 -9.67
N LEU A 3 -25.96 -13.55 -10.79
CA LEU A 3 -24.61 -14.10 -10.80
C LEU A 3 -23.71 -12.91 -10.49
N GLY A 4 -23.34 -12.78 -9.22
CA GLY A 4 -22.32 -11.84 -8.79
C GLY A 4 -21.06 -12.19 -9.56
N GLU A 5 -20.79 -11.42 -10.61
CA GLU A 5 -19.56 -11.49 -11.36
C GLU A 5 -18.43 -11.21 -10.36
N GLU A 6 -17.80 -12.28 -9.88
CA GLU A 6 -16.64 -12.22 -9.00
C GLU A 6 -15.61 -11.36 -9.72
N ARG A 7 -15.48 -10.10 -9.27
CA ARG A 7 -14.57 -9.15 -9.92
C ARG A 7 -13.20 -9.82 -9.95
N PRO A 8 -12.57 -9.97 -11.12
CA PRO A 8 -11.26 -10.62 -11.19
C PRO A 8 -10.31 -9.87 -10.25
N GLN A 9 -9.67 -10.62 -9.36
CA GLN A 9 -8.71 -10.09 -8.39
C GLN A 9 -7.69 -9.22 -9.13
N ARG A 10 -7.78 -7.90 -8.95
CA ARG A 10 -6.85 -6.97 -9.61
C ARG A 10 -5.49 -7.09 -8.94
N TYR A 11 -4.46 -7.39 -9.71
CA TYR A 11 -3.08 -7.37 -9.25
C TYR A 11 -2.56 -5.94 -9.22
N SER A 12 -1.75 -5.60 -8.22
CA SER A 12 -1.14 -4.28 -8.15
C SER A 12 -0.09 -4.13 -9.27
N ARG A 13 0.11 -2.88 -9.72
CA ARG A 13 1.14 -2.56 -10.71
C ARG A 13 2.52 -3.05 -10.27
N ALA A 14 2.89 -2.81 -9.00
CA ALA A 14 4.18 -3.24 -8.46
C ALA A 14 4.37 -4.78 -8.50
N MET A 15 3.30 -5.55 -8.31
CA MET A 15 3.36 -7.01 -8.42
C MET A 15 3.62 -7.45 -9.86
N LEU A 16 2.87 -6.88 -10.81
CA LEU A 16 3.04 -7.21 -12.23
C LEU A 16 4.39 -6.75 -12.78
N GLU A 17 4.89 -5.58 -12.38
CA GLU A 17 6.24 -5.10 -12.72
C GLU A 17 7.32 -6.05 -12.20
N THR A 18 7.20 -6.48 -10.94
CA THR A 18 8.13 -7.45 -10.34
C THR A 18 8.11 -8.78 -11.09
N LEU A 19 6.91 -9.28 -11.41
CA LEU A 19 6.75 -10.52 -12.17
C LEU A 19 7.33 -10.43 -13.58
N ALA A 20 7.09 -9.31 -14.28
CA ALA A 20 7.63 -9.06 -15.61
C ALA A 20 9.16 -9.08 -15.59
N LEU A 21 9.79 -8.41 -14.61
CA LEU A 21 11.25 -8.44 -14.46
C LEU A 21 11.79 -9.85 -14.27
N ILE A 22 11.10 -10.69 -13.47
CA ILE A 22 11.49 -12.10 -13.32
C ILE A 22 11.35 -12.85 -14.65
N ALA A 23 10.25 -12.68 -15.38
CA ALA A 23 10.02 -13.37 -16.64
C ALA A 23 11.09 -13.04 -17.71
N TYR A 24 11.48 -11.76 -17.84
CA TYR A 24 12.43 -11.32 -18.85
C TYR A 24 13.91 -11.42 -18.45
N ARG A 25 14.24 -11.49 -17.15
CA ARG A 25 15.63 -11.47 -16.67
C ARG A 25 16.04 -12.65 -15.80
N GLN A 26 15.20 -13.68 -15.69
CA GLN A 26 15.57 -14.89 -14.97
C GLN A 26 16.89 -15.53 -15.48
N PRO A 27 17.72 -16.10 -14.60
CA PRO A 27 17.58 -16.12 -13.14
C PRO A 27 17.98 -14.79 -12.50
N ILE A 28 17.11 -14.21 -11.66
CA ILE A 28 17.30 -12.88 -11.05
C ILE A 28 17.07 -12.88 -9.53
N THR A 29 17.84 -12.12 -8.78
CA THR A 29 17.72 -11.94 -7.33
C THR A 29 16.80 -10.76 -6.97
N ARG A 30 16.30 -10.71 -5.72
CA ARG A 30 15.50 -9.57 -5.25
C ARG A 30 16.26 -8.23 -5.38
N GLY A 31 17.55 -8.22 -5.04
CA GLY A 31 18.39 -7.02 -5.15
C GLY A 31 18.48 -6.50 -6.58
N GLU A 32 18.72 -7.39 -7.56
CA GLU A 32 18.76 -7.00 -8.98
C GLU A 32 17.40 -6.45 -9.48
N ILE A 33 16.28 -6.94 -8.94
CA ILE A 33 14.95 -6.37 -9.24
C ILE A 33 14.82 -4.95 -8.67
N GLU A 34 15.25 -4.74 -7.43
CA GLU A 34 15.23 -3.43 -6.76
C GLU A 34 16.12 -2.42 -7.49
N ASP A 35 17.32 -2.83 -7.90
CA ASP A 35 18.26 -2.00 -8.65
C ASP A 35 17.67 -1.54 -9.99
N VAL A 36 16.95 -2.42 -10.70
CA VAL A 36 16.30 -2.06 -11.97
C VAL A 36 15.10 -1.15 -11.76
N ARG A 37 14.32 -1.33 -10.69
CA ARG A 37 13.13 -0.50 -10.41
C ARG A 37 13.48 0.84 -9.74
N GLY A 38 14.68 0.96 -9.17
CA GLY A 38 15.08 2.13 -8.38
C GLY A 38 14.33 2.26 -7.04
N VAL A 39 13.53 1.27 -6.65
CA VAL A 39 12.75 1.26 -5.41
C VAL A 39 12.73 -0.13 -4.80
N ALA A 40 12.61 -0.19 -3.47
CA ALA A 40 12.51 -1.44 -2.73
C ALA A 40 11.29 -2.27 -3.16
N VAL A 41 11.44 -3.59 -3.19
CA VAL A 41 10.35 -4.53 -3.50
C VAL A 41 9.76 -5.02 -2.19
N ASN A 42 8.45 -4.88 -2.02
CA ASN A 42 7.77 -5.41 -0.85
C ASN A 42 7.93 -6.94 -0.82
N SER A 43 8.50 -7.47 0.27
CA SER A 43 8.71 -8.91 0.48
C SER A 43 7.42 -9.74 0.35
N HIS A 44 6.25 -9.15 0.64
CA HIS A 44 4.97 -9.81 0.44
C HIS A 44 4.68 -10.13 -1.03
N ILE A 45 5.10 -9.28 -1.97
CA ILE A 45 4.91 -9.51 -3.42
C ILE A 45 5.62 -10.80 -3.82
N VAL A 46 6.90 -10.95 -3.45
CA VAL A 46 7.69 -12.14 -3.77
C VAL A 46 7.07 -13.38 -3.13
N LYS A 47 6.63 -13.27 -1.87
CA LYS A 47 5.92 -14.34 -1.16
C LYS A 47 4.65 -14.77 -1.90
N THR A 48 3.80 -13.83 -2.28
CA THR A 48 2.56 -14.13 -3.01
C THR A 48 2.83 -14.77 -4.38
N LEU A 49 3.87 -14.34 -5.10
CA LEU A 49 4.24 -14.94 -6.39
C LEU A 49 4.73 -16.39 -6.23
N LEU A 50 5.45 -16.69 -5.15
CA LEU A 50 5.88 -18.05 -4.79
C LEU A 50 4.68 -18.92 -4.38
N GLU A 51 3.77 -18.40 -3.55
CA GLU A 51 2.58 -19.12 -3.07
C GLU A 51 1.60 -19.45 -4.21
N ARG A 52 1.52 -18.58 -5.22
CA ARG A 52 0.75 -18.82 -6.46
C ARG A 52 1.46 -19.74 -7.44
N GLU A 53 2.64 -20.22 -7.08
CA GLU A 53 3.51 -21.04 -7.92
C GLU A 53 3.79 -20.39 -9.28
N TRP A 54 3.78 -19.06 -9.41
CA TRP A 54 4.14 -18.37 -10.64
C TRP A 54 5.65 -18.23 -10.79
N ILE A 55 6.35 -18.16 -9.66
CA ILE A 55 7.81 -18.14 -9.60
C ILE A 55 8.31 -19.23 -8.64
N ARG A 56 9.58 -19.58 -8.76
CA ARG A 56 10.28 -20.51 -7.86
C ARG A 56 11.71 -20.05 -7.62
N VAL A 57 12.32 -20.54 -6.55
CA VAL A 57 13.75 -20.40 -6.32
C VAL A 57 14.49 -21.44 -7.18
N VAL A 58 15.45 -20.97 -7.98
CA VAL A 58 16.27 -21.83 -8.86
C VAL A 58 17.69 -22.03 -8.36
N GLY A 59 18.10 -21.26 -7.35
CA GLY A 59 19.42 -21.35 -6.74
C GLY A 59 19.71 -20.13 -5.89
N TYR A 60 20.97 -19.99 -5.49
CA TYR A 60 21.47 -18.87 -4.71
C TYR A 60 22.72 -18.31 -5.39
N ARG A 61 22.86 -16.98 -5.40
CA ARG A 61 24.04 -16.32 -5.99
C ARG A 61 25.26 -16.50 -5.07
N ASP A 62 26.44 -16.70 -5.67
CA ASP A 62 27.69 -16.85 -4.91
C ASP A 62 28.33 -15.49 -4.56
N VAL A 63 27.62 -14.73 -3.73
CA VAL A 63 28.04 -13.43 -3.20
C VAL A 63 27.73 -13.38 -1.69
N PRO A 64 28.29 -12.43 -0.92
CA PRO A 64 27.95 -12.27 0.49
C PRO A 64 26.43 -12.18 0.70
N GLY A 65 25.92 -12.94 1.67
CA GLY A 65 24.47 -13.04 1.93
C GLY A 65 23.74 -14.09 1.10
N LYS A 66 24.38 -14.67 0.06
CA LYS A 66 23.84 -15.74 -0.80
C LYS A 66 22.37 -15.55 -1.16
N PRO A 67 21.99 -14.46 -1.85
CA PRO A 67 20.59 -14.16 -2.14
C PRO A 67 19.98 -15.20 -3.08
N ALA A 68 18.70 -15.52 -2.87
CA ALA A 68 17.94 -16.42 -3.72
C ALA A 68 17.73 -15.84 -5.12
N MET A 69 17.80 -16.71 -6.14
CA MET A 69 17.51 -16.39 -7.53
C MET A 69 16.16 -16.99 -7.91
N PHE A 70 15.34 -16.19 -8.61
CA PHE A 70 13.98 -16.52 -9.02
C PHE A 70 13.89 -16.76 -10.52
N ALA A 71 12.97 -17.66 -10.90
CA ALA A 71 12.55 -17.89 -12.27
C ALA A 71 11.05 -18.23 -12.31
N THR A 72 10.42 -18.07 -13.47
CA THR A 72 9.04 -18.46 -13.72
C THR A 72 8.88 -19.98 -13.75
N THR A 73 7.63 -20.43 -13.60
CA THR A 73 7.24 -21.84 -13.58
C THR A 73 6.29 -22.16 -14.74
N LYS A 74 5.81 -23.41 -14.80
CA LYS A 74 4.68 -23.78 -15.65
C LYS A 74 3.38 -23.08 -15.24
N GLY A 75 3.14 -22.89 -13.93
CA GLY A 75 1.96 -22.19 -13.44
C GLY A 75 1.87 -20.75 -13.95
N PHE A 76 3.00 -20.08 -14.16
CA PHE A 76 3.04 -18.80 -14.88
C PHE A 76 2.58 -18.96 -16.34
N LEU A 77 3.16 -19.90 -17.08
CA LEU A 77 2.80 -20.14 -18.49
C LEU A 77 1.31 -20.46 -18.63
N ASP A 78 0.78 -21.32 -17.78
CA ASP A 78 -0.63 -21.71 -17.76
C ASP A 78 -1.53 -20.51 -17.44
N HIS A 79 -1.16 -19.66 -16.48
CA HIS A 79 -1.93 -18.48 -16.10
C HIS A 79 -2.00 -17.44 -17.23
N PHE A 80 -0.90 -17.21 -17.94
CA PHE A 80 -0.82 -16.28 -19.07
C PHE A 80 -1.15 -16.93 -20.42
N ASN A 81 -1.54 -18.21 -20.41
CA ASN A 81 -1.91 -18.99 -21.58
C ASN A 81 -0.81 -19.02 -22.67
N LEU A 82 0.44 -19.17 -22.23
CA LEU A 82 1.65 -19.24 -23.05
C LEU A 82 2.14 -20.68 -23.14
N LYS A 83 2.73 -21.07 -24.29
CA LYS A 83 3.38 -22.39 -24.43
C LYS A 83 4.83 -22.37 -24.01
N SER A 84 5.52 -21.25 -24.24
CA SER A 84 6.90 -21.02 -23.83
C SER A 84 7.13 -19.53 -23.53
N LEU A 85 8.27 -19.22 -22.92
CA LEU A 85 8.66 -17.84 -22.64
C LEU A 85 9.02 -17.05 -23.91
N ASP A 86 9.25 -17.73 -25.03
CA ASP A 86 9.54 -17.08 -26.32
C ASP A 86 8.31 -16.41 -26.93
N GLU A 87 7.11 -16.74 -26.43
CA GLU A 87 5.86 -16.08 -26.81
C GLU A 87 5.65 -14.74 -26.09
N LEU A 88 6.53 -14.38 -25.15
CA LEU A 88 6.51 -13.06 -24.52
C LEU A 88 6.94 -11.98 -25.53
N PRO A 89 6.25 -10.82 -25.57
CA PRO A 89 6.65 -9.70 -26.42
C PRO A 89 8.11 -9.30 -26.17
N PRO A 90 8.90 -9.03 -27.22
CA PRO A 90 10.27 -8.57 -27.02
C PRO A 90 10.26 -7.21 -26.31
N LEU A 91 11.28 -6.96 -25.48
CA LEU A 91 11.38 -5.73 -24.68
C LEU A 91 11.40 -4.44 -25.51
N ALA A 92 11.76 -4.52 -26.80
CA ALA A 92 11.73 -3.39 -27.73
C ALA A 92 10.29 -2.93 -28.01
N ASP A 93 9.38 -3.87 -28.23
CA ASP A 93 7.99 -3.60 -28.61
C ASP A 93 7.18 -3.03 -27.43
N LEU A 94 7.57 -3.35 -26.19
CA LEU A 94 6.90 -2.81 -24.98
C LEU A 94 7.02 -1.29 -24.85
N ARG A 95 8.08 -0.68 -25.40
CA ARG A 95 8.27 0.79 -25.36
C ARG A 95 7.26 1.52 -26.24
N GLU A 96 6.78 0.88 -27.30
CA GLU A 96 5.79 1.45 -28.21
C GLU A 96 4.38 1.40 -27.60
N MET A 97 4.12 0.40 -26.75
CA MET A 97 2.85 0.21 -26.04
C MET A 97 2.61 1.19 -24.89
N GLU A 98 3.64 1.88 -24.37
CA GLU A 98 3.51 2.92 -23.33
C GLU A 98 2.83 4.21 -23.84
N THR A 99 2.43 4.27 -25.12
CA THR A 99 1.84 5.47 -25.76
C THR A 99 0.35 5.69 -25.42
N GLU A 100 -0.26 4.91 -24.53
CA GLU A 100 -1.58 5.28 -23.98
C GLU A 100 -1.33 6.22 -22.79
N PRO A 101 -1.57 7.54 -22.92
CA PRO A 101 -1.41 8.44 -21.80
C PRO A 101 -2.35 7.99 -20.69
N VAL A 102 -1.78 7.72 -19.52
CA VAL A 102 -2.52 7.76 -18.26
C VAL A 102 -3.31 9.06 -18.29
N LEU A 103 -4.64 8.98 -18.20
CA LEU A 103 -5.48 10.17 -18.10
C LEU A 103 -4.89 11.08 -17.03
N ASP A 104 -4.31 12.19 -17.47
CA ASP A 104 -3.66 13.15 -16.60
C ASP A 104 -4.77 13.88 -15.83
N PHE A 105 -4.97 13.47 -14.58
CA PHE A 105 -5.94 14.12 -13.70
C PHE A 105 -5.54 15.57 -13.38
N GLU A 106 -4.30 15.98 -13.68
CA GLU A 106 -3.81 17.35 -13.49
C GLU A 106 -4.29 18.31 -14.59
N GLU A 107 -4.75 17.81 -15.75
CA GLU A 107 -5.17 18.65 -16.88
C GLU A 107 -6.69 18.64 -17.13
N ALA A 108 -7.44 17.86 -16.35
CA ALA A 108 -8.90 17.90 -16.39
C ALA A 108 -9.38 19.27 -15.87
N PRO A 109 -10.10 20.08 -16.67
CA PRO A 109 -10.57 21.38 -16.22
C PRO A 109 -11.45 21.19 -14.99
N VAL A 110 -11.07 21.85 -13.89
CA VAL A 110 -11.85 21.85 -12.66
C VAL A 110 -13.27 22.32 -13.01
N PRO A 111 -14.32 21.53 -12.71
CA PRO A 111 -15.69 21.94 -12.97
C PRO A 111 -15.95 23.33 -12.38
N ALA A 112 -16.51 24.25 -13.17
CA ALA A 112 -16.69 25.65 -12.77
C ALA A 112 -17.40 25.83 -11.41
N HIS A 113 -18.27 24.88 -11.02
CA HIS A 113 -18.92 24.90 -9.71
C HIS A 113 -17.96 24.66 -8.53
N LEU A 114 -16.94 23.80 -8.69
CA LEU A 114 -15.91 23.57 -7.67
C LEU A 114 -14.94 24.75 -7.60
N GLN A 115 -14.60 25.35 -8.74
CA GLN A 115 -13.79 26.57 -8.77
C GLN A 115 -14.51 27.74 -8.09
N ALA A 116 -15.81 27.93 -8.37
CA ALA A 116 -16.61 28.97 -7.75
C ALA A 116 -16.73 28.80 -6.22
N LEU A 117 -16.82 27.57 -5.71
CA LEU A 117 -16.82 27.30 -4.27
C LEU A 117 -15.47 27.62 -3.62
N ALA A 118 -14.37 27.34 -4.30
CA ALA A 118 -13.03 27.69 -3.83
C ALA A 118 -12.79 29.21 -3.82
N ASP A 119 -13.16 29.90 -4.90
CA ASP A 119 -13.02 31.36 -5.01
C ASP A 119 -13.90 32.09 -3.98
N ALA A 120 -15.14 31.64 -3.76
CA ALA A 120 -16.01 32.17 -2.71
C ALA A 120 -15.46 31.97 -1.28
N SER A 121 -14.56 31.01 -1.09
CA SER A 121 -13.88 30.80 0.20
C SER A 121 -12.61 31.64 0.38
N LEU A 122 -12.15 32.35 -0.66
CA LEU A 122 -10.90 33.12 -0.66
C LEU A 122 -11.10 34.64 -0.54
N ASP A 123 -12.25 35.20 -0.92
CA ASP A 123 -13.08 36.10 -0.10
C ASP A 123 -12.55 36.78 1.20
N PRO A 124 -11.60 37.74 1.27
CA PRO A 124 -11.20 38.30 2.57
C PRO A 124 -12.19 39.34 3.13
N ASP A 125 -13.10 39.87 2.30
CA ASP A 125 -14.12 40.88 2.64
C ASP A 125 -15.56 40.37 2.44
N ALA A 126 -15.76 39.07 2.21
CA ALA A 126 -17.10 38.49 2.16
C ALA A 126 -17.70 38.41 3.56
N GLU A 127 -18.74 39.21 3.84
CA GLU A 127 -19.57 39.01 5.03
C GLU A 127 -20.18 37.60 4.99
N PRO A 128 -20.12 36.84 6.11
CA PRO A 128 -20.54 35.45 6.11
C PRO A 128 -22.07 35.38 5.99
N GLU A 129 -22.59 35.07 4.81
CA GLU A 129 -23.89 34.43 4.71
C GLU A 129 -23.73 32.97 5.17
N ALA A 130 -24.20 32.68 6.40
CA ALA A 130 -24.58 31.33 6.77
C ALA A 130 -25.79 30.89 5.90
N PRO A 131 -26.05 29.60 5.60
CA PRO A 131 -25.56 28.39 6.29
C PRO A 131 -25.28 27.17 5.38
N ARG A 132 -24.64 26.13 5.94
CA ARG A 132 -25.22 24.79 6.18
C ARG A 132 -24.12 23.78 6.46
N ASP A 133 -24.13 23.33 7.70
CA ASP A 133 -23.56 22.08 8.15
C ASP A 133 -23.90 20.96 7.17
N GLU A 134 -22.88 20.31 6.63
CA GLU A 134 -22.67 18.88 6.89
C GLU A 134 -21.29 18.47 6.35
N THR A 135 -20.35 18.27 7.28
CA THR A 135 -19.06 17.58 7.10
C THR A 135 -17.98 18.26 6.26
N SER A 136 -17.63 19.51 6.60
CA SER A 136 -16.31 20.03 6.21
C SER A 136 -15.21 19.21 6.89
N PHE A 137 -14.24 18.76 6.10
CA PHE A 137 -13.07 17.97 6.53
C PHE A 137 -12.32 18.58 7.71
N ARG A 138 -12.39 19.91 7.83
CA ARG A 138 -11.80 20.68 8.92
C ARG A 138 -12.51 20.44 10.26
N SER A 139 -13.83 20.28 10.24
CA SER A 139 -14.60 19.95 11.44
C SER A 139 -14.29 18.52 11.90
N LEU A 140 -14.17 17.57 10.97
CA LEU A 140 -13.81 16.18 11.29
C LEU A 140 -12.38 16.07 11.85
N LEU A 141 -11.44 16.86 11.32
CA LEU A 141 -10.06 16.90 11.84
C LEU A 141 -9.98 17.49 13.25
N VAL A 142 -10.77 18.52 13.55
CA VAL A 142 -10.84 19.12 14.90
C VAL A 142 -11.52 18.17 15.89
N GLU A 143 -12.54 17.44 15.45
CA GLU A 143 -13.22 16.44 16.28
C GLU A 143 -12.31 15.24 16.58
N LEU A 144 -11.51 14.79 15.60
CA LEU A 144 -10.53 13.71 15.76
C LEU A 144 -9.39 14.10 16.70
N ASP A 145 -8.87 15.33 16.58
CA ASP A 145 -7.83 15.86 17.49
C ASP A 145 -8.34 16.00 18.93
N SER A 146 -9.63 16.33 19.09
CA SER A 146 -10.29 16.40 20.40
C SER A 146 -10.50 15.01 21.02
N MET A 147 -10.79 13.98 20.22
CA MET A 147 -10.90 12.59 20.72
C MET A 147 -9.54 11.99 21.12
N GLU A 148 -8.44 12.37 20.45
CA GLU A 148 -7.09 11.89 20.77
C GLU A 148 -6.57 12.42 22.12
N GLN A 149 -7.02 13.59 22.54
CA GLN A 149 -6.63 14.19 23.82
C GLN A 149 -7.28 13.49 25.03
N GLY A 150 -8.43 12.83 24.85
CA GLY A 150 -9.09 12.05 25.90
C GLY A 150 -8.50 10.65 26.11
N LEU A 151 -7.81 10.08 25.11
CA LEU A 151 -7.22 8.74 25.21
C LEU A 151 -5.89 8.71 25.98
N LYS A 152 -5.15 9.83 26.04
CA LYS A 152 -3.87 9.92 26.75
C LYS A 152 -4.03 9.94 28.27
N THR A 153 -5.18 10.36 28.78
CA THR A 153 -5.47 10.38 30.22
C THR A 153 -5.79 8.98 30.77
N ASP A 154 -6.38 8.08 29.98
CA ASP A 154 -6.71 6.72 30.45
C ASP A 154 -5.48 5.79 30.59
N PHE A 155 -4.38 6.06 29.86
CA PHE A 155 -3.18 5.24 29.95
C PHE A 155 -2.31 5.55 31.18
N ASP A 156 -2.38 6.78 31.70
CA ASP A 156 -1.62 7.20 32.90
C ASP A 156 -2.31 6.72 34.21
N ASP A 157 -3.64 6.55 34.19
CA ASP A 157 -4.43 6.08 35.35
C ASP A 157 -4.33 4.55 35.56
N LEU A 158 -3.99 3.79 34.50
CA LEU A 158 -3.72 2.34 34.58
C LEU A 158 -2.39 2.00 35.27
N LEU A 159 -1.47 2.97 35.40
CA LEU A 159 -0.14 2.79 35.99
C LEU A 159 -0.04 3.23 37.45
N ARG A 160 -1.11 3.78 38.05
CA ARG A 160 -1.13 4.29 39.44
C ARG A 160 -1.91 3.45 40.45
N ALA A 161 -2.38 2.26 40.09
CA ALA A 161 -2.91 1.31 41.07
C ALA A 161 -1.77 0.60 41.84
N GLU A 162 -1.05 1.34 42.68
CA GLU A 162 -0.25 0.76 43.76
C GLU A 162 -1.20 0.38 44.93
N PRO A 163 -1.08 -0.82 45.53
CA PRO A 163 -1.94 -1.25 46.62
C PRO A 163 -1.63 -0.49 47.92
N GLU A 164 -2.66 -0.01 48.60
CA GLU A 164 -2.60 0.50 49.98
C GLU A 164 -1.92 -0.55 50.90
N PRO A 165 -0.83 -0.21 51.63
CA PRO A 165 -0.37 -1.04 52.73
C PRO A 165 -1.24 -0.80 53.96
N GLU A 166 -1.97 -1.84 54.39
CA GLU A 166 -2.56 -1.87 55.73
C GLU A 166 -1.43 -1.83 56.78
N ASP A 167 -1.36 -0.73 57.54
CA ASP A 167 -0.57 -0.63 58.76
C ASP A 167 -1.19 -1.50 59.86
N GLY A 168 -0.86 -2.79 59.85
CA GLY A 168 -1.05 -3.70 60.97
C GLY A 168 0.17 -3.69 61.89
N LYS A 169 0.20 -2.79 62.87
CA LYS A 169 1.17 -2.82 63.97
C LYS A 169 0.48 -3.17 65.30
N GLY A 170 0.89 -4.30 65.85
CA GLY A 170 0.52 -4.87 67.15
C GLY A 170 0.54 -6.40 66.98
N ASP A 171 1.45 -7.17 67.55
CA ASP A 171 1.93 -7.10 68.93
C ASP A 171 3.30 -7.77 69.05
N ASP A 172 4.17 -7.16 69.84
CA ASP A 172 5.30 -7.82 70.48
C ASP A 172 5.27 -7.34 71.93
N GLU A 173 4.73 -8.16 72.85
CA GLU A 173 5.20 -8.20 74.23
C GLU A 173 4.76 -9.48 74.96
N VAL A 174 5.79 -10.22 75.42
CA VAL A 174 5.92 -11.18 76.54
C VAL A 174 5.18 -12.53 76.56
#